data_AF-A0A4P9W3U7-F1
#
_entry.id   AF-A0A4P9W3U7-F1
#
_cell.length_a   1.000
_cell.length_b   1.000
_cell.length_c   1.000
_cell.angle_alpha   90.00
_cell.angle_beta   90.00
_cell.angle_gamma   90.00
#
_symmetry.space_group_name_H-M   'P 1'
#
loop_
_entity.id
_entity.type
_entity.pdbx_description
1 polymer ?
#
loop_
_entity_poly.entity_id
_entity_poly.type
_entity_poly.pdbx_seq_one_letter_code
_entity_poly.pdbx_strand_id
1 'polypeptide(L)'
;MADELNLNKWADHLIILHAHAQGLLAALHAAKQSIDSDSPSSPTSAIDLLSKGGSPDVGFSYNGASVSPASPARPGAERLKTLGDPTLAPLFKIMVKKFPDAGDLAKSSGYPAFQSAHGDILSEMQPIYDLFLAIMEFTENAAMVLSQGINLVSFNSESNPDIVDAFLDLLVSYTFVLHMLATLGNERKTIAMSFSRAYQIKNSEAEPSFQR
;
A
#
# COMPACT_ATOMS: atom_id res chain seq x y z
N MET A 1 29.43 9.19 -21.06
CA MET A 1 28.82 8.83 -22.36
C MET A 1 27.37 8.57 -22.03
N ALA A 2 26.49 9.56 -22.22
CA ALA A 2 25.08 9.40 -21.89
C ALA A 2 24.47 8.51 -22.98
N ASP A 3 23.86 7.39 -22.58
CA ASP A 3 23.03 6.60 -23.48
C ASP A 3 21.97 7.52 -24.08
N GLU A 4 21.87 7.52 -25.41
CA GLU A 4 20.86 8.29 -26.12
C GLU A 4 19.48 7.74 -25.71
N LEU A 5 18.67 8.57 -25.05
CA LEU A 5 17.36 8.18 -24.54
C LEU A 5 16.48 7.73 -25.71
N ASN A 6 16.16 6.44 -25.76
CA ASN A 6 15.21 5.93 -26.74
C ASN A 6 13.79 6.34 -26.34
N LEU A 7 13.25 7.35 -27.02
CA LEU A 7 11.97 7.98 -26.68
C LEU A 7 10.80 6.99 -26.66
N ASN A 8 10.75 6.04 -27.60
CA ASN A 8 9.68 5.04 -27.65
C ASN A 8 9.73 4.11 -26.44
N LYS A 9 10.92 3.59 -26.11
CA LYS A 9 11.09 2.74 -24.92
C LYS A 9 10.77 3.49 -23.63
N TRP A 10 11.14 4.77 -23.57
CA TRP A 10 10.83 5.60 -22.42
C TRP A 10 9.31 5.81 -22.28
N ALA A 11 8.61 6.11 -23.37
CA ALA A 11 7.15 6.22 -23.39
C ALA A 11 6.47 4.91 -22.98
N ASP A 12 6.94 3.76 -23.48
CA ASP A 12 6.43 2.45 -23.06
C ASP A 12 6.60 2.23 -21.55
N HIS A 13 7.75 2.60 -20.99
CA HIS A 13 7.99 2.50 -19.55
C HIS A 13 7.06 3.40 -18.75
N LEU A 14 6.77 4.62 -19.21
CA LEU A 14 5.81 5.52 -18.56
C LEU A 14 4.42 4.85 -18.44
N ILE A 15 3.93 4.30 -19.55
CA ILE A 15 2.60 3.67 -19.64
C ILE A 15 2.55 2.41 -18.77
N ILE A 16 3.55 1.54 -18.85
CA ILE A 16 3.60 0.28 -18.08
C ILE A 16 3.66 0.56 -16.58
N LEU A 17 4.50 1.50 -16.16
CA LEU A 17 4.63 1.86 -14.75
C LEU A 17 3.36 2.54 -14.23
N HIS A 18 2.71 3.38 -15.04
CA HIS A 18 1.43 3.96 -14.67
C HIS A 18 0.35 2.88 -14.45
N ALA A 19 0.24 1.92 -15.38
CA ALA A 19 -0.69 0.80 -15.26
C ALA A 19 -0.39 -0.07 -14.01
N HIS A 20 0.88 -0.34 -13.74
CA HIS A 20 1.30 -1.05 -12.53
C HIS A 20 0.91 -0.30 -11.26
N ALA A 21 1.08 1.03 -11.24
CA ALA A 21 0.70 1.86 -10.10
C ALA A 21 -0.79 1.76 -9.77
N GLN A 22 -1.68 1.63 -10.76
CA GLN A 22 -3.11 1.43 -10.52
C GLN A 22 -3.38 0.12 -9.75
N GLY A 23 -2.67 -0.95 -10.08
CA GLY A 23 -2.72 -2.21 -9.34
C GLY A 23 -2.24 -2.06 -7.90
N LEU A 24 -1.12 -1.36 -7.69
CA LEU A 24 -0.58 -1.09 -6.35
C LEU A 24 -1.52 -0.21 -5.52
N LEU A 25 -2.17 0.78 -6.11
CA LEU A 25 -3.15 1.64 -5.43
C LEU A 25 -4.39 0.85 -5.00
N ALA A 26 -4.90 -0.04 -5.87
CA ALA A 26 -6.00 -0.91 -5.52
C ALA A 26 -5.63 -1.87 -4.36
N ALA A 27 -4.43 -2.44 -4.40
CA ALA A 27 -3.91 -3.30 -3.34
C ALA A 27 -3.68 -2.54 -2.02
N LEU A 28 -3.10 -1.33 -2.07
CA LEU A 28 -2.93 -0.45 -0.91
C LEU A 28 -4.26 -0.07 -0.28
N HIS A 29 -5.27 0.21 -1.09
CA HIS A 29 -6.61 0.50 -0.59
C HIS A 29 -7.23 -0.72 0.09
N ALA A 30 -7.05 -1.93 -0.46
CA ALA A 30 -7.48 -3.17 0.20
C ALA A 30 -6.74 -3.41 1.52
N ALA A 31 -5.41 -3.25 1.54
CA ALA A 31 -4.59 -3.38 2.74
C ALA A 31 -4.97 -2.34 3.81
N LYS A 32 -5.25 -1.11 3.41
CA LYS A 32 -5.73 -0.07 4.33
C LYS A 32 -7.03 -0.48 5.02
N GLN A 33 -7.96 -1.09 4.29
CA GLN A 33 -9.21 -1.55 4.86
C GLN A 33 -9.05 -2.74 5.80
N SER A 34 -8.16 -3.69 5.49
CA SER A 34 -7.87 -4.81 6.41
C SER A 34 -7.22 -4.32 7.71
N ILE A 35 -6.45 -3.23 7.65
CA ILE A 35 -5.80 -2.60 8.81
C ILE A 35 -6.78 -1.74 9.63
N ASP A 36 -7.57 -0.87 9.00
CA ASP A 36 -8.40 0.14 9.69
C ASP A 36 -9.69 -0.42 10.35
N SER A 37 -9.98 -1.71 10.18
CA SER A 37 -11.26 -2.34 10.60
C SER A 37 -11.56 -2.33 12.11
N ASP A 38 -10.69 -1.72 12.93
CA ASP A 38 -10.77 -1.61 14.39
C ASP A 38 -11.29 -0.26 14.94
N SER A 39 -11.68 0.71 14.11
CA SER A 39 -12.30 1.94 14.65
C SER A 39 -13.81 1.74 14.91
N PRO A 40 -14.30 1.81 16.17
CA PRO A 40 -15.74 1.87 16.45
C PRO A 40 -16.36 3.22 16.04
N SER A 41 -15.58 4.12 15.42
CA SER A 41 -16.00 5.46 15.05
C SER A 41 -15.31 5.90 13.76
N SER A 42 -15.82 5.44 12.63
CA SER A 42 -15.84 6.30 11.45
C SER A 42 -17.26 6.32 10.91
N PRO A 43 -18.03 7.39 11.16
CA PRO A 43 -19.31 7.56 10.49
C PRO A 43 -18.99 7.69 9.01
N THR A 44 -19.44 6.72 8.20
CA THR A 44 -19.59 6.83 6.74
C THR A 44 -18.46 7.61 6.06
N SER A 45 -17.36 6.92 5.74
CA SER A 45 -16.58 7.35 4.58
C SER A 45 -17.58 7.56 3.42
N ALA A 46 -17.50 8.68 2.70
CA ALA A 46 -18.41 8.97 1.58
C ALA A 46 -18.39 7.86 0.50
N ILE A 47 -17.33 7.03 0.49
CA ILE A 47 -17.18 5.85 -0.36
C ILE A 47 -17.95 4.64 0.20
N ASP A 48 -18.13 4.56 1.53
CA ASP A 48 -18.90 3.50 2.21
C ASP A 48 -20.43 3.69 2.10
N LEU A 49 -20.86 4.90 1.69
CA LEU A 49 -22.25 5.21 1.34
C LEU A 49 -22.70 4.49 0.06
N LEU A 50 -21.75 4.19 -0.84
CA LEU A 50 -22.00 3.45 -2.07
C LEU A 50 -21.88 1.93 -1.88
N SER A 51 -20.96 1.47 -1.03
CA SER A 51 -20.73 0.04 -0.76
C SER A 51 -21.84 -0.63 0.06
N LYS A 52 -22.51 0.11 0.94
CA LYS A 52 -23.62 -0.38 1.79
C LYS A 52 -25.00 -0.31 1.15
N GLY A 53 -25.08 0.01 -0.15
CA GLY A 53 -26.35 0.05 -0.87
C GLY A 53 -27.15 1.31 -0.61
N GLY A 54 -26.48 2.47 -0.61
CA GLY A 54 -27.11 3.77 -0.40
C GLY A 54 -27.52 3.99 1.06
N SER A 55 -27.63 5.25 1.45
CA SER A 55 -28.42 5.59 2.63
C SER A 55 -29.88 5.23 2.32
N PRO A 56 -30.65 4.61 3.25
CA PRO A 56 -32.09 4.45 3.08
C PRO A 56 -32.81 5.78 2.83
N ASP A 57 -32.16 6.91 3.13
CA ASP A 57 -32.71 8.26 2.96
C ASP A 57 -32.47 8.89 1.58
N VAL A 58 -31.72 8.25 0.67
CA VAL A 58 -31.42 8.80 -0.66
C VAL A 58 -31.87 7.83 -1.77
N GLY A 59 -33.11 7.99 -2.20
CA GLY A 59 -33.65 7.29 -3.37
C GLY A 59 -33.25 7.99 -4.67
N PHE A 60 -32.59 7.26 -5.57
CA PHE A 60 -32.39 7.75 -6.94
C PHE A 60 -33.62 7.39 -7.77
N SER A 61 -34.11 8.32 -8.58
CA SER A 61 -35.20 8.04 -9.53
C SER A 61 -34.86 8.62 -10.90
N TYR A 62 -35.26 7.90 -11.95
CA TYR A 62 -35.18 8.35 -13.34
C TYR A 62 -36.54 8.13 -13.99
N ASN A 63 -37.15 9.19 -14.51
CA ASN A 63 -38.52 9.17 -15.06
C ASN A 63 -39.56 8.54 -14.12
N GLY A 64 -39.45 8.78 -12.80
CA GLY A 64 -40.37 8.25 -11.80
C GLY A 64 -40.16 6.77 -11.45
N ALA A 65 -39.22 6.08 -12.10
CA ALA A 65 -38.78 4.75 -11.69
C ALA A 65 -37.69 4.88 -10.64
N SER A 66 -37.86 4.21 -9.49
CA SER A 66 -36.81 4.10 -8.48
C SER A 66 -35.66 3.25 -9.04
N VAL A 67 -34.46 3.82 -9.01
CA VAL A 67 -33.22 3.15 -9.39
C VAL A 67 -32.46 2.87 -8.10
N SER A 68 -32.53 1.63 -7.62
CA SER A 68 -31.59 1.19 -6.58
C SER A 68 -30.30 0.78 -7.27
N PRO A 69 -29.16 1.45 -7.02
CA PRO A 69 -27.88 0.94 -7.45
C PRO A 69 -27.67 -0.43 -6.79
N ALA A 70 -27.65 -1.48 -7.60
CA ALA A 70 -27.26 -2.81 -7.15
C ALA A 70 -25.74 -2.79 -6.88
N SER A 71 -25.34 -2.35 -5.70
CA SER A 71 -23.97 -2.56 -5.24
C SER A 71 -23.87 -4.02 -4.79
N PRO A 72 -23.09 -4.88 -5.47
CA PRO A 72 -22.76 -6.17 -4.89
C PRO A 72 -22.12 -5.90 -3.53
N ALA A 73 -22.64 -6.55 -2.48
CA ALA A 73 -22.06 -6.44 -1.15
C ALA A 73 -20.57 -6.77 -1.27
N ARG A 74 -19.71 -5.80 -0.97
CA ARG A 74 -18.26 -6.01 -1.00
C ARG A 74 -17.96 -7.18 -0.05
N PRO A 75 -17.21 -8.21 -0.46
CA PRO A 75 -16.72 -9.22 0.47
C PRO A 75 -16.07 -8.50 1.66
N GLY A 76 -16.46 -8.85 2.89
CA GLY A 76 -15.89 -8.23 4.08
C GLY A 76 -14.38 -8.39 4.04
N ALA A 77 -13.63 -7.30 4.20
CA ALA A 77 -12.17 -7.38 4.24
C ALA A 77 -11.77 -8.32 5.39
N GLU A 78 -11.01 -9.37 5.08
CA GLU A 78 -10.45 -10.25 6.11
C GLU A 78 -9.48 -9.44 6.96
N ARG A 79 -9.76 -9.42 8.27
CA ARG A 79 -9.05 -8.59 9.24
C ARG A 79 -7.74 -9.24 9.63
N LEU A 80 -6.72 -8.40 9.89
CA LEU A 80 -5.46 -8.87 10.44
C LEU A 80 -5.62 -9.13 11.95
N LYS A 81 -5.87 -10.38 12.33
CA LYS A 81 -6.12 -10.82 13.71
C LYS A 81 -4.93 -10.51 14.61
N THR A 82 -3.71 -10.67 14.11
CA THR A 82 -2.48 -10.41 14.89
C THR A 82 -2.32 -8.94 15.25
N LEU A 83 -2.74 -7.99 14.41
CA LEU A 83 -2.69 -6.55 14.74
C LEU A 83 -3.65 -6.19 15.89
N GLY A 84 -4.79 -6.86 15.96
CA GLY A 84 -5.79 -6.66 17.01
C GLY A 84 -5.49 -7.41 18.32
N ASP A 85 -4.43 -8.23 18.38
CA ASP A 85 -4.13 -9.03 19.56
C ASP A 85 -3.57 -8.16 20.70
N PRO A 86 -4.29 -8.03 21.84
CA PRO A 86 -3.84 -7.21 22.96
C PRO A 86 -2.55 -7.74 23.61
N THR A 87 -2.21 -9.02 23.43
CA THR A 87 -0.98 -9.62 23.96
C THR A 87 0.26 -9.21 23.15
N LEU A 88 0.08 -8.89 21.86
CA LEU A 88 1.14 -8.43 20.95
C LEU A 88 1.29 -6.90 20.94
N ALA A 89 0.23 -6.16 21.25
CA ALA A 89 0.20 -4.71 21.23
C ALA A 89 1.35 -4.00 21.99
N PRO A 90 1.80 -4.45 23.19
CA PRO A 90 2.95 -3.84 23.86
C PRO A 90 4.25 -3.94 23.06
N LEU A 91 4.47 -5.08 22.40
CA LEU A 91 5.65 -5.32 21.59
C LEU A 91 5.61 -4.50 20.30
N PHE A 92 4.45 -4.42 19.64
CA PHE A 92 4.27 -3.58 18.45
C PHE A 92 4.55 -2.10 18.72
N LYS A 93 4.12 -1.57 19.86
CA LYS A 93 4.47 -0.18 20.26
C LYS A 93 5.98 0.02 20.39
N ILE A 94 6.71 -0.95 20.93
CA ILE A 94 8.18 -0.90 21.03
C ILE A 94 8.81 -0.97 19.64
N MET A 95 8.32 -1.87 18.79
CA MET A 95 8.76 -2.03 17.39
C MET A 95 8.62 -0.71 16.62
N VAL A 96 7.45 -0.08 16.66
CA VAL A 96 7.19 1.21 16.00
C VAL A 96 8.14 2.30 16.52
N LYS A 97 8.35 2.37 17.84
CA LYS A 97 9.20 3.39 18.47
C LYS A 97 10.67 3.25 18.06
N LYS A 98 11.14 2.02 17.91
CA LYS A 98 12.54 1.73 17.57
C LYS A 98 12.77 1.48 16.09
N PHE A 99 11.75 1.61 15.23
CA PHE A 99 11.88 1.36 13.80
C PHE A 99 12.92 2.28 13.15
N PRO A 100 13.83 1.77 12.29
CA PRO A 100 13.97 0.38 11.84
C PRO A 100 14.81 -0.53 12.77
N ASP A 101 15.53 0.03 13.73
CA ASP A 101 16.49 -0.66 14.60
C ASP A 101 15.94 -1.05 15.99
N ALA A 102 15.12 -2.11 16.04
CA ALA A 102 14.55 -2.60 17.31
C ALA A 102 15.56 -3.15 18.34
N GLY A 103 16.78 -3.49 17.90
CA GLY A 103 17.78 -4.17 18.73
C GLY A 103 17.28 -5.53 19.22
N ASP A 104 17.71 -5.94 20.42
CA ASP A 104 17.21 -7.14 21.09
C ASP A 104 15.82 -6.88 21.72
N LEU A 105 14.83 -7.65 21.26
CA LEU A 105 13.45 -7.60 21.74
C LEU A 105 13.13 -8.68 22.78
N ALA A 106 14.04 -9.61 23.06
CA ALA A 106 13.76 -10.80 23.89
C ALA A 106 13.32 -10.47 25.32
N LYS A 107 13.72 -9.29 25.84
CA LYS A 107 13.36 -8.81 27.18
C LYS A 107 12.08 -7.97 27.21
N SER A 108 11.44 -7.75 26.06
CA SER A 108 10.26 -6.89 25.95
C SER A 108 8.99 -7.63 26.38
N SER A 109 8.08 -6.92 27.04
CA SER A 109 6.74 -7.42 27.31
C SER A 109 6.03 -7.78 25.99
N GLY A 110 5.44 -8.97 25.91
CA GLY A 110 4.78 -9.48 24.70
C GLY A 110 5.67 -10.33 23.79
N TYR A 111 6.99 -10.38 24.02
CA TYR A 111 7.90 -11.22 23.22
C TYR A 111 7.58 -12.72 23.28
N PRO A 112 7.26 -13.35 24.44
CA PRO A 112 6.88 -14.76 24.46
C PRO A 112 5.62 -15.07 23.64
N ALA A 113 4.62 -14.18 23.67
CA ALA A 113 3.41 -14.31 22.86
C ALA A 113 3.73 -14.18 21.36
N PHE A 114 4.55 -13.20 21.00
CA PHE A 114 5.05 -13.03 19.62
C PHE A 114 5.83 -14.25 19.13
N GLN A 115 6.72 -14.80 19.95
CA GLN A 115 7.48 -16.00 19.63
C GLN A 115 6.56 -17.22 19.44
N SER A 116 5.49 -17.34 20.23
CA SER A 116 4.50 -18.41 20.04
C SER A 116 3.68 -18.22 18.76
N ALA A 117 3.40 -16.98 18.37
CA ALA A 117 2.54 -16.63 17.23
C ALA A 117 3.31 -16.35 15.92
N HIS A 118 4.63 -16.52 15.87
CA HIS A 118 5.46 -16.10 14.74
C HIS A 118 5.03 -16.70 13.39
N GLY A 119 4.53 -17.95 13.38
CA GLY A 119 4.04 -18.60 12.17
C GLY A 119 2.78 -17.94 11.60
N ASP A 120 1.83 -17.59 12.47
CA ASP A 120 0.59 -16.90 12.11
C ASP A 120 0.90 -15.47 11.65
N ILE A 121 1.82 -14.78 12.34
CA ILE A 121 2.29 -13.45 11.97
C ILE A 121 2.90 -13.47 10.57
N LEU A 122 3.75 -14.45 10.24
CA LEU A 122 4.31 -14.58 8.90
C LEU A 122 3.22 -14.79 7.86
N SER A 123 2.31 -15.74 8.08
CA SER A 123 1.26 -16.06 7.14
C SER A 123 0.31 -14.89 6.88
N GLU A 124 -0.04 -14.14 7.92
CA GLU A 124 -1.00 -13.05 7.84
C GLU A 124 -0.39 -11.76 7.29
N MET A 125 0.89 -11.49 7.61
CA MET A 125 1.59 -10.27 7.16
C MET A 125 2.20 -10.40 5.76
N GLN A 126 2.47 -11.62 5.28
CA GLN A 126 3.12 -11.88 3.99
C GLN A 126 2.51 -11.08 2.83
N PRO A 127 1.18 -11.06 2.59
CA PRO A 127 0.64 -10.40 1.40
C PRO A 127 0.86 -8.88 1.41
N ILE A 128 0.81 -8.26 2.59
CA ILE A 128 1.03 -6.81 2.74
C ILE A 128 2.53 -6.49 2.73
N TYR A 129 3.35 -7.39 3.27
CA TYR A 129 4.80 -7.28 3.20
C TYR A 129 5.28 -7.35 1.74
N ASP A 130 4.80 -8.32 0.97
CA ASP A 130 5.09 -8.45 -0.47
C ASP A 130 4.61 -7.21 -1.26
N LEU A 131 3.47 -6.64 -0.88
CA LEU A 131 3.01 -5.37 -1.43
C LEU A 131 3.99 -4.23 -1.14
N PHE A 132 4.59 -4.16 0.06
CA PHE A 132 5.63 -3.16 0.34
C PHE A 132 6.87 -3.36 -0.52
N LEU A 133 7.30 -4.61 -0.75
CA LEU A 133 8.42 -4.92 -1.64
C LEU A 133 8.13 -4.46 -3.08
N ALA A 134 6.92 -4.74 -3.58
CA ALA A 134 6.48 -4.33 -4.91
C ALA A 134 6.40 -2.80 -5.05
N ILE A 135 5.96 -2.10 -4.00
CA ILE A 135 5.95 -0.63 -3.98
C ILE A 135 7.39 -0.09 -4.01
N MET A 136 8.32 -0.67 -3.25
CA MET A 136 9.73 -0.25 -3.30
C MET A 136 10.29 -0.36 -4.71
N GLU A 137 10.14 -1.53 -5.34
CA GLU A 137 10.61 -1.76 -6.72
C GLU A 137 9.94 -0.79 -7.71
N PHE A 138 8.62 -0.55 -7.58
CA PHE A 138 7.94 0.46 -8.37
C PHE A 138 8.52 1.85 -8.16
N THR A 139 8.78 2.26 -6.92
CA THR A 139 9.29 3.61 -6.62
C THR A 139 10.69 3.83 -7.18
N GLU A 140 11.56 2.84 -7.10
CA GLU A 140 12.90 2.87 -7.69
C GLU A 140 12.82 3.02 -9.22
N ASN A 141 12.00 2.17 -9.87
CA ASN A 141 11.83 2.19 -11.32
C ASN A 141 11.14 3.48 -11.82
N ALA A 142 10.09 3.93 -11.15
CA ALA A 142 9.37 5.14 -11.50
C ALA A 142 10.24 6.39 -11.31
N ALA A 143 10.99 6.49 -10.21
CA ALA A 143 11.91 7.60 -9.99
C ALA A 143 13.00 7.65 -11.08
N MET A 144 13.56 6.49 -11.43
CA MET A 144 14.54 6.39 -12.52
C MET A 144 13.94 6.87 -13.86
N VAL A 145 12.78 6.36 -14.26
CA VAL A 145 12.13 6.73 -15.54
C VAL A 145 11.72 8.21 -15.55
N LEU A 146 11.14 8.73 -14.47
CA LEU A 146 10.77 10.14 -14.34
C LEU A 146 12.01 11.05 -14.43
N SER A 147 13.14 10.65 -13.83
CA SER A 147 14.38 11.43 -13.88
C SER A 147 14.96 11.58 -15.29
N GLN A 148 14.72 10.59 -16.17
CA GLN A 148 15.18 10.64 -17.56
C GLN A 148 14.49 11.75 -18.37
N GLY A 149 13.29 12.16 -17.96
CA GLY A 149 12.52 13.25 -18.60
C GLY A 149 13.23 14.61 -18.56
N ILE A 150 14.14 14.83 -17.61
CA ILE A 150 14.92 16.08 -17.48
C ILE A 150 15.81 16.32 -18.72
N ASN A 151 16.20 15.25 -19.42
CA ASN A 151 17.08 15.35 -20.59
C ASN A 151 16.34 15.60 -21.90
N LEU A 152 15.01 15.74 -21.88
CA LEU A 152 14.20 15.97 -23.08
C LEU A 152 14.22 17.44 -23.49
N VAL A 153 14.77 17.70 -24.67
CA VAL A 153 14.89 19.05 -25.24
C VAL A 153 13.54 19.66 -25.64
N SER A 154 12.52 18.85 -25.92
CA SER A 154 11.19 19.29 -26.41
C SER A 154 10.01 18.64 -25.67
N PHE A 155 10.05 18.64 -24.34
CA PHE A 155 8.95 18.16 -23.50
C PHE A 155 7.88 19.26 -23.33
N ASN A 156 6.94 19.34 -24.28
CA ASN A 156 5.80 20.26 -24.23
C ASN A 156 4.54 19.62 -24.85
N SER A 157 3.37 20.02 -24.36
CA SER A 157 2.08 19.44 -24.77
C SER A 157 1.64 19.83 -26.18
N GLU A 158 2.19 20.90 -26.74
CA GLU A 158 1.88 21.32 -28.12
C GLU A 158 2.56 20.44 -29.17
N SER A 159 3.74 19.92 -28.85
CA SER A 159 4.56 19.09 -29.74
C SER A 159 4.34 17.60 -29.49
N ASN A 160 4.25 17.19 -28.23
CA ASN A 160 4.24 15.79 -27.81
C ASN A 160 3.20 15.54 -26.70
N PRO A 161 1.89 15.79 -26.95
CA PRO A 161 0.85 15.71 -25.92
C PRO A 161 0.79 14.35 -25.23
N ASP A 162 0.78 13.24 -25.98
CA ASP A 162 0.64 11.89 -25.42
C ASP A 162 1.79 11.52 -24.47
N ILE A 163 3.01 11.97 -24.78
CA ILE A 163 4.20 11.72 -23.97
C ILE A 163 4.16 12.55 -22.69
N VAL A 164 3.71 13.81 -22.80
CA VAL A 164 3.55 14.68 -21.64
C VAL A 164 2.47 14.14 -20.71
N ASP A 165 1.34 13.69 -21.25
CA ASP A 165 0.25 13.09 -20.48
C ASP A 165 0.72 11.82 -19.76
N ALA A 166 1.37 10.88 -20.47
CA ALA A 166 1.89 9.66 -19.86
C ALA A 166 2.92 9.94 -18.74
N PHE A 167 3.75 10.97 -18.89
CA PHE A 167 4.69 11.38 -17.85
C PHE A 167 3.98 11.95 -16.62
N LEU A 168 3.01 12.85 -16.83
CA LEU A 168 2.24 13.45 -15.75
C LEU A 168 1.39 12.39 -15.02
N ASP A 169 0.79 11.46 -15.76
CA ASP A 169 0.04 10.34 -15.21
C ASP A 169 0.89 9.44 -14.32
N LEU A 170 2.13 9.12 -14.74
CA LEU A 170 3.07 8.38 -13.91
C LEU A 170 3.48 9.21 -12.68
N LEU A 171 3.81 10.49 -12.84
CA LEU A 171 4.22 11.38 -11.75
C LEU A 171 3.14 11.49 -10.66
N VAL A 172 1.89 11.68 -11.09
CA VAL A 172 0.72 11.71 -10.23
C VAL A 172 0.58 10.36 -9.52
N SER A 173 0.62 9.25 -10.26
CA SER A 173 0.47 7.91 -9.68
C SER A 173 1.58 7.56 -8.68
N TYR A 174 2.83 7.92 -8.99
CA TYR A 174 3.97 7.79 -8.09
C TYR A 174 3.73 8.51 -6.76
N THR A 175 3.25 9.75 -6.83
CA THR A 175 2.94 10.56 -5.64
C THR A 175 1.78 9.96 -4.85
N PHE A 176 0.73 9.48 -5.53
CA PHE A 176 -0.42 8.84 -4.88
C PHE A 176 -0.05 7.51 -4.21
N VAL A 177 0.80 6.68 -4.81
CA VAL A 177 1.27 5.41 -4.20
C VAL A 177 2.00 5.71 -2.90
N LEU A 178 2.95 6.65 -2.92
CA LEU A 178 3.69 7.07 -1.72
C LEU A 178 2.75 7.67 -0.66
N HIS A 179 1.81 8.51 -1.07
CA HIS A 179 0.82 9.08 -0.16
C HIS A 179 -0.06 8.01 0.47
N MET A 180 -0.61 7.08 -0.32
CA MET A 180 -1.45 6.00 0.19
C MET A 180 -0.67 5.09 1.14
N LEU A 181 0.58 4.73 0.82
CA LEU A 181 1.46 4.02 1.76
C LEU A 181 1.66 4.82 3.06
N ALA A 182 1.84 6.14 2.96
CA ALA A 182 2.00 7.00 4.13
C ALA A 182 0.73 7.02 5.02
N THR A 183 -0.46 6.89 4.44
CA THR A 183 -1.75 6.86 5.17
C THR A 183 -1.99 5.57 5.95
N LEU A 184 -1.16 4.53 5.75
CA LEU A 184 -1.14 3.33 6.60
C LEU A 184 -0.50 3.58 7.98
N GLY A 185 -0.12 4.81 8.31
CA GLY A 185 0.25 5.18 9.68
C GLY A 185 1.44 4.41 10.25
N ASN A 186 1.31 3.98 11.51
CA ASN A 186 2.33 3.20 12.21
C ASN A 186 2.24 1.71 11.89
N GLU A 187 1.14 1.29 11.30
CA GLU A 187 0.82 -0.09 10.98
C GLU A 187 1.77 -0.59 9.90
N ARG A 188 2.16 0.24 8.92
CA ARG A 188 3.21 -0.14 7.94
C ARG A 188 4.54 -0.52 8.62
N LYS A 189 4.94 0.21 9.66
CA LYS A 189 6.18 -0.08 10.42
C LYS A 189 6.03 -1.34 11.24
N THR A 190 4.85 -1.52 11.85
CA THR A 190 4.50 -2.71 12.62
C THR A 190 4.60 -3.94 11.74
N ILE A 191 3.91 -3.95 10.60
CA ILE A 191 3.87 -5.05 9.62
C ILE A 191 5.29 -5.40 9.14
N ALA A 192 6.05 -4.41 8.68
CA ALA A 192 7.40 -4.63 8.17
C ALA A 192 8.33 -5.23 9.23
N MET A 193 8.33 -4.67 10.44
CA MET A 193 9.19 -5.13 11.53
C MET A 193 8.73 -6.46 12.11
N SER A 194 7.43 -6.68 12.29
CA SER A 194 6.89 -7.95 12.79
C SER A 194 7.18 -9.08 11.81
N PHE A 195 7.00 -8.84 10.51
CA PHE A 195 7.32 -9.83 9.48
C PHE A 195 8.82 -10.18 9.52
N SER A 196 9.69 -9.17 9.48
CA SER A 196 11.15 -9.38 9.52
C SER A 196 11.59 -10.16 10.78
N ARG A 197 11.04 -9.83 11.96
CA ARG A 197 11.37 -10.53 13.20
C ARG A 197 10.80 -11.95 13.26
N ALA A 198 9.58 -12.16 12.79
CA ALA A 198 9.01 -13.49 12.71
C ALA A 198 9.77 -14.38 11.72
N TYR A 199 10.22 -13.80 10.59
CA TYR A 199 11.10 -14.44 9.62
C TYR A 199 12.43 -14.86 10.28
N GLN A 200 13.03 -13.96 11.06
CA GLN A 200 14.26 -14.26 11.80
C GLN A 200 14.10 -15.38 12.82
N ILE A 201 12.96 -15.46 13.52
CA ILE A 201 12.68 -16.56 14.45
C ILE A 201 12.57 -17.89 13.70
N LYS A 202 11.88 -17.90 12.54
CA LYS A 202 11.65 -19.11 11.74
C LYS A 202 12.91 -19.61 11.04
N ASN A 203 13.69 -18.70 10.45
CA ASN A 203 14.80 -19.04 9.56
C ASN A 203 16.18 -18.87 10.20
N SER A 204 16.26 -18.30 11.41
CA SER A 204 17.52 -17.93 12.09
C SER A 204 18.40 -16.93 11.31
N GLU A 205 17.84 -16.27 10.30
CA GLU A 205 18.50 -15.31 9.42
C GLU A 205 17.69 -14.02 9.32
N ALA A 206 18.35 -12.89 9.07
CA ALA A 206 17.65 -11.64 8.83
C ALA A 206 16.85 -11.72 7.52
N GLU A 207 15.65 -11.13 7.50
CA GLU A 207 14.90 -10.97 6.25
C GLU A 207 15.73 -10.07 5.29
N PRO A 208 16.04 -10.52 4.06
CA PRO A 208 16.99 -9.85 3.19
C PRO A 208 16.59 -8.44 2.74
N SER A 209 15.31 -8.18 2.57
CA SER A 209 14.78 -6.96 1.96
C SER A 209 14.48 -5.86 2.98
N PHE A 210 14.45 -6.16 4.27
CA PHE A 210 13.96 -5.28 5.34
C PHE A 210 14.75 -3.98 5.50
N GLN A 211 16.05 -3.99 5.18
CA GLN A 211 16.91 -2.82 5.30
C GLN A 211 16.76 -1.82 4.13
N ARG A 212 16.19 -2.27 3.01
CA ARG A 212 15.88 -1.42 1.86
C ARG A 212 14.63 -0.60 2.16
#